data_AF-A0A261FKP2-F1
#
_entry.id   AF-A0A261FKP2-F1
#
_cell.length_a   1.000
_cell.length_b   1.000
_cell.length_c   1.000
_cell.angle_alpha   90.00
_cell.angle_beta   90.00
_cell.angle_gamma   90.00
#
_symmetry.space_group_name_H-M   'P 1'
#
loop_
_entity.id
_entity.type
_entity.pdbx_description
1 polymer ?
#
loop_
_entity_poly.entity_id
_entity_poly.type
_entity_poly.pdbx_seq_one_letter_code
_entity_poly.pdbx_strand_id
1 'polypeptide(L)'
;GAGACLVTLVDRKSGLLAGGRAATHTKRDVARVESRMLREHPETRTITLDRGMEFADFKKVEQSTGAVCYFALPHHPWQRGSNENTNGLVREYFPKGTDFATIDDDQVQAVYDAINHRPRKRHGYRTPWEIHHSTTLHLL
;
A
#
# COMPACT_ATOMS: atom_id res chain seq x y z
N GLY A 1 18.64 -3.73 -4.69
CA GLY A 1 19.08 -5.01 -4.12
C GLY A 1 18.21 -6.11 -4.70
N ALA A 2 18.77 -7.28 -4.98
CA ALA A 2 18.10 -8.39 -5.66
C ALA A 2 17.16 -9.20 -4.74
N GLY A 3 16.64 -8.60 -3.67
CA GLY A 3 15.76 -9.25 -2.71
C GLY A 3 14.29 -8.87 -2.93
N ALA A 4 13.40 -9.71 -2.41
CA ALA A 4 11.98 -9.42 -2.35
C ALA A 4 11.70 -8.16 -1.51
N CYS A 5 10.61 -7.48 -1.80
CA CYS A 5 10.20 -6.28 -1.07
C CYS A 5 8.69 -6.21 -0.91
N LEU A 6 8.23 -5.35 0.00
CA LEU A 6 6.81 -5.02 0.11
C LEU A 6 6.48 -3.78 -0.70
N VAL A 7 5.42 -3.88 -1.48
CA VAL A 7 4.74 -2.76 -2.13
C VAL A 7 3.54 -2.39 -1.28
N THR A 8 3.35 -1.10 -1.03
CA THR A 8 2.29 -0.55 -0.17
C THR A 8 1.57 0.58 -0.90
N LEU A 9 0.25 0.47 -1.03
CA LEU A 9 -0.65 1.51 -1.50
C LEU A 9 -1.61 1.83 -0.36
N VAL A 10 -1.74 3.11 -0.01
CA VAL A 10 -2.58 3.54 1.11
C VAL A 10 -3.65 4.50 0.61
N ASP A 11 -4.93 4.17 0.87
CA ASP A 11 -6.00 5.12 0.59
C ASP A 11 -5.86 6.35 1.49
N ARG A 12 -5.87 7.54 0.89
CA ARG A 12 -5.61 8.79 1.61
C ARG A 12 -6.72 9.14 2.61
N LYS A 13 -7.96 8.70 2.37
CA LYS A 13 -9.11 9.02 3.20
C LYS A 13 -9.22 8.03 4.37
N SER A 14 -9.43 6.76 4.05
CA SER A 14 -9.64 5.66 5.00
C SER A 14 -8.35 5.23 5.69
N GLY A 15 -7.20 5.34 5.02
CA GLY A 15 -5.94 4.75 5.47
C GLY A 15 -5.88 3.24 5.27
N LEU A 16 -6.74 2.69 4.41
CA LEU A 16 -6.69 1.28 4.03
C LEU A 16 -5.35 1.00 3.34
N LEU A 17 -4.61 0.03 3.87
CA LEU A 17 -3.38 -0.48 3.30
C LEU A 17 -3.71 -1.65 2.36
N ALA A 18 -3.40 -1.47 1.09
CA ALA A 18 -3.35 -2.53 0.10
C ALA A 18 -1.89 -2.73 -0.36
N GLY A 19 -1.59 -3.87 -0.96
CA GLY A 19 -0.25 -4.15 -1.45
C GLY A 19 0.10 -5.63 -1.42
N GLY A 20 1.39 -5.90 -1.32
CA GLY A 20 1.87 -7.25 -1.17
C GLY A 20 3.34 -7.34 -1.49
N ARG A 21 3.82 -8.58 -1.55
CA ARG A 21 5.22 -8.86 -1.82
C ARG A 21 5.52 -8.84 -3.32
N ALA A 22 6.56 -8.11 -3.70
CA ALA A 22 7.19 -8.21 -5.00
C ALA A 22 8.43 -9.09 -4.88
N ALA A 23 8.64 -9.98 -5.85
CA ALA A 23 9.77 -10.91 -5.86
C ALA A 23 11.12 -10.18 -5.90
N THR A 24 11.16 -9.00 -6.53
CA THR A 24 12.33 -8.12 -6.56
C THR A 24 11.91 -6.66 -6.51
N HIS A 25 12.86 -5.77 -6.21
CA HIS A 25 12.71 -4.31 -6.35
C HIS A 25 12.66 -3.82 -7.82
N THR A 26 12.55 -4.72 -8.80
CA THR A 26 12.49 -4.29 -10.20
C THR A 26 11.16 -3.61 -10.49
N LYS A 27 11.18 -2.61 -11.38
CA LYS A 27 9.97 -1.92 -11.82
C LYS A 27 8.89 -2.82 -12.38
N ARG A 28 9.28 -3.96 -12.97
CA ARG A 28 8.35 -4.96 -13.50
C ARG A 28 7.57 -5.65 -12.38
N ASP A 29 8.27 -6.11 -11.35
CA ASP A 29 7.65 -6.84 -10.25
C ASP A 29 6.82 -5.91 -9.37
N VAL A 30 7.31 -4.69 -9.13
CA VAL A 30 6.54 -3.65 -8.42
C VAL A 30 5.26 -3.30 -9.19
N ALA A 31 5.35 -2.98 -10.49
CA ALA A 31 4.18 -2.68 -11.30
C ALA A 31 3.18 -3.84 -11.35
N ARG A 32 3.64 -5.10 -11.32
CA ARG A 32 2.75 -6.27 -11.27
C ARG A 32 1.90 -6.29 -10.00
N VAL A 33 2.51 -5.99 -8.85
CA VAL A 33 1.79 -5.91 -7.57
C VAL A 33 0.85 -4.72 -7.57
N GLU A 34 1.30 -3.54 -8.00
CA GLU A 34 0.46 -2.34 -8.10
C GLU A 34 -0.77 -2.57 -8.99
N SER A 35 -0.58 -3.10 -10.20
CA SER A 35 -1.68 -3.43 -11.12
C SER A 35 -2.65 -4.46 -10.53
N ARG A 36 -2.17 -5.44 -9.76
CA ARG A 36 -3.05 -6.40 -9.08
C ARG A 36 -3.95 -5.69 -8.07
N MET A 37 -3.35 -4.90 -7.19
CA MET A 37 -4.08 -4.16 -6.15
C MET A 37 -5.08 -3.17 -6.73
N LEU A 38 -4.70 -2.43 -7.76
CA LEU A 38 -5.61 -1.46 -8.38
C LEU A 38 -6.76 -2.12 -9.14
N ARG A 39 -6.60 -3.35 -9.62
CA ARG A 39 -7.72 -4.13 -10.17
C ARG A 39 -8.68 -4.66 -9.09
N GLU A 40 -8.17 -4.93 -7.90
CA GLU A 40 -9.00 -5.27 -6.73
C GLU A 40 -9.74 -4.05 -6.16
N HIS A 41 -9.24 -2.84 -6.47
CA HIS A 41 -9.81 -1.55 -6.10
C HIS A 41 -10.15 -0.68 -7.33
N PRO A 42 -11.08 -1.10 -8.20
CA PRO A 42 -11.40 -0.41 -9.45
C PRO A 42 -12.01 0.99 -9.24
N GLU A 43 -12.44 1.32 -8.02
CA GLU A 43 -12.86 2.67 -7.63
C GLU A 43 -11.71 3.68 -7.60
N THR A 44 -10.46 3.21 -7.58
CA THR A 44 -9.27 4.05 -7.50
C THR A 44 -9.06 4.81 -8.79
N ARG A 45 -9.26 6.14 -8.73
CA ARG A 45 -9.09 7.02 -9.91
C ARG A 45 -7.66 7.50 -10.09
N THR A 46 -6.94 7.69 -8.99
CA THR A 46 -5.61 8.30 -9.01
C THR A 46 -4.70 7.68 -7.97
N ILE A 47 -3.41 7.59 -8.28
CA ILE A 47 -2.36 7.22 -7.33
C ILE A 47 -1.27 8.29 -7.33
N THR A 48 -0.60 8.48 -6.20
CA THR A 48 0.54 9.38 -6.08
C THR A 48 1.76 8.58 -5.64
N LEU A 49 2.73 8.48 -6.54
CA LEU A 49 3.97 7.74 -6.36
C LEU A 49 5.13 8.69 -6.08
N ASP A 50 6.24 8.17 -5.59
CA ASP A 50 7.48 8.92 -5.59
C ASP A 50 8.23 8.74 -6.91
N ARG A 51 9.31 9.51 -7.10
CA ARG A 51 10.15 9.40 -8.31
C ARG A 51 11.13 8.22 -8.26
N GLY A 52 10.85 7.20 -7.47
CA GLY A 52 11.63 5.96 -7.42
C GLY A 52 11.67 5.28 -8.78
N MET A 53 12.83 4.70 -9.12
CA MET A 53 13.03 4.01 -10.40
C MET A 53 12.20 2.72 -10.51
N GLU A 54 11.77 2.17 -9.38
CA GLU A 54 10.82 1.07 -9.28
C GLU A 54 9.44 1.44 -9.84
N PHE A 55 9.06 2.73 -9.88
CA PHE A 55 7.79 3.19 -10.44
C PHE A 55 7.90 3.60 -11.92
N ALA A 56 9.04 3.36 -12.57
CA ALA A 56 9.28 3.79 -13.95
C ALA A 56 8.34 3.13 -14.99
N ASP A 57 7.69 2.02 -14.63
CA ASP A 57 6.71 1.34 -15.48
C ASP A 57 5.25 1.82 -15.24
N PHE A 58 5.04 2.95 -14.55
CA PHE A 58 3.72 3.51 -14.20
C PHE A 58 2.73 3.58 -15.38
N LYS A 59 3.18 3.89 -16.61
CA LYS A 59 2.30 3.93 -17.78
C LYS A 59 1.60 2.61 -18.06
N LYS A 60 2.25 1.48 -17.77
CA LYS A 60 1.65 0.14 -17.89
C LYS A 60 0.59 -0.08 -16.81
N VAL A 61 0.85 0.44 -15.60
CA VAL A 61 -0.11 0.41 -14.51
C VAL A 61 -1.36 1.20 -14.91
N GLU A 62 -1.20 2.44 -15.39
CA GLU A 62 -2.32 3.26 -15.88
C GLU A 62 -3.12 2.56 -16.98
N GLN A 63 -2.45 2.03 -18.01
CA GLN A 63 -3.10 1.34 -19.12
C GLN A 63 -3.89 0.10 -18.68
N SER A 64 -3.39 -0.64 -17.69
CA SER A 64 -4.00 -1.90 -17.24
C SER A 64 -5.10 -1.73 -16.19
N THR A 65 -5.22 -0.55 -15.57
CA THR A 65 -6.11 -0.30 -14.42
C THR A 65 -7.06 0.86 -14.63
N GLY A 66 -6.72 1.81 -15.51
CA GLY A 66 -7.45 3.06 -15.70
C GLY A 66 -7.16 4.13 -14.64
N ALA A 67 -6.39 3.83 -13.60
CA ALA A 67 -5.98 4.80 -12.59
C ALA A 67 -4.88 5.72 -13.14
N VAL A 68 -4.94 7.02 -12.82
CA VAL A 68 -3.94 8.01 -13.25
C VAL A 68 -2.82 8.14 -12.21
N CYS A 69 -1.58 8.06 -12.66
CA CYS A 69 -0.39 8.15 -11.83
C CYS A 69 0.14 9.59 -11.77
N TYR A 70 0.23 10.13 -10.56
CA TYR A 70 0.91 11.39 -10.27
C TYR A 70 2.21 11.13 -9.50
N PHE A 71 3.14 12.07 -9.56
CA PHE A 71 4.43 11.97 -8.87
C PHE A 71 4.59 13.11 -7.86
N ALA A 72 4.97 12.75 -6.63
CA ALA A 72 5.28 13.72 -5.59
C ALA A 72 6.44 14.64 -6.03
N LEU A 73 6.37 15.91 -5.65
CA LEU A 73 7.42 16.88 -5.95
C LEU A 73 8.69 16.61 -5.12
N PRO A 74 9.90 16.91 -5.63
CA PRO A 74 11.13 16.73 -4.86
C PRO A 74 11.11 17.66 -3.63
N HIS A 75 11.52 17.17 -2.46
CA HIS A 75 11.52 17.93 -1.19
C HIS A 75 10.13 18.27 -0.61
N HIS A 76 9.07 17.55 -0.99
CA HIS A 76 7.72 17.71 -0.43
C HIS A 76 7.24 16.47 0.35
N PRO A 77 7.90 16.10 1.48
CA PRO A 77 7.61 14.86 2.22
C PRO A 77 6.17 14.78 2.74
N TRP A 78 5.52 15.92 3.01
CA TRP A 78 4.13 15.95 3.47
C TRP A 78 3.12 15.38 2.46
N GLN A 79 3.46 15.33 1.17
CA GLN A 79 2.63 14.66 0.15
C GLN A 79 2.57 13.14 0.36
N ARG A 80 3.44 12.60 1.23
CA ARG A 80 3.59 11.17 1.52
C ARG A 80 3.33 10.78 2.97
N GLY A 81 2.87 11.72 3.81
CA GLY A 81 2.75 11.49 5.25
C GLY A 81 1.95 10.23 5.63
N SER A 82 0.88 9.92 4.87
CA SER A 82 0.08 8.71 5.10
C SER A 82 0.84 7.41 4.79
N ASN A 83 1.64 7.39 3.72
CA ASN A 83 2.46 6.21 3.38
C ASN A 83 3.58 6.03 4.38
N GLU A 84 4.24 7.11 4.83
CA GLU A 84 5.32 7.03 5.80
C GLU A 84 4.82 6.52 7.16
N ASN A 85 3.67 7.02 7.62
CA ASN A 85 3.04 6.52 8.84
C ASN A 85 2.67 5.03 8.73
N THR A 86 2.06 4.64 7.62
CA THR A 86 1.64 3.24 7.41
C THR A 86 2.84 2.30 7.30
N ASN A 87 3.91 2.72 6.61
CA ASN A 87 5.16 1.98 6.56
C ASN A 87 5.83 1.87 7.94
N GLY A 88 5.61 2.83 8.84
CA GLY A 88 5.97 2.71 10.25
C GLY A 88 5.24 1.55 10.95
N LEU A 89 3.94 1.41 10.73
CA LEU A 89 3.13 0.32 11.28
C LEU A 89 3.55 -1.05 10.73
N VAL A 90 3.81 -1.14 9.42
CA VAL A 90 4.31 -2.38 8.80
C VAL A 90 5.65 -2.80 9.42
N ARG A 91 6.50 -1.83 9.78
CA ARG A 91 7.80 -2.09 10.44
C ARG A 91 7.68 -2.58 11.88
N GLU A 92 6.53 -2.42 12.54
CA GLU A 92 6.26 -3.04 13.85
C GLU A 92 6.21 -4.59 13.72
N TYR A 93 5.77 -5.10 12.57
CA TYR A 93 5.66 -6.52 12.28
C TYR A 93 6.88 -7.07 11.53
N PHE A 94 7.46 -6.25 10.64
CA PHE A 94 8.64 -6.61 9.85
C PHE A 94 9.78 -5.61 10.13
N PRO A 95 10.59 -5.84 11.19
CA PRO A 95 11.70 -4.98 11.54
C PRO A 95 12.68 -4.78 10.39
N LYS A 96 13.45 -3.68 10.45
CA LYS A 96 14.46 -3.38 9.43
C LYS A 96 15.45 -4.56 9.30
N GLY A 97 15.70 -4.99 8.06
CA GLY A 97 16.56 -6.14 7.77
C GLY A 97 15.81 -7.47 7.63
N THR A 98 14.48 -7.48 7.80
CA THR A 98 13.64 -8.64 7.46
C THR A 98 13.89 -9.06 6.01
N ASP A 99 14.23 -10.32 5.80
CA ASP A 99 14.33 -10.92 4.47
C ASP A 99 12.95 -11.36 4.00
N PHE A 100 12.32 -10.53 3.17
CA PHE A 100 11.00 -10.81 2.62
C PHE A 100 10.99 -12.01 1.67
N ALA A 101 12.13 -12.56 1.25
CA ALA A 101 12.15 -13.82 0.49
C ALA A 101 11.70 -15.02 1.35
N THR A 102 11.81 -14.93 2.67
CA THR A 102 11.45 -15.98 3.64
C THR A 102 10.03 -15.84 4.19
N ILE A 103 9.34 -14.75 3.87
CA ILE A 103 7.98 -14.46 4.30
C ILE A 103 7.02 -14.84 3.18
N ASP A 104 5.97 -15.59 3.50
CA ASP A 104 4.94 -15.97 2.55
C ASP A 104 3.91 -14.84 2.33
N ASP A 105 3.12 -14.94 1.25
CA ASP A 105 2.16 -13.90 0.89
C ASP A 105 0.99 -13.84 1.89
N ASP A 106 0.63 -14.96 2.53
CA ASP A 106 -0.46 -15.04 3.51
C ASP A 106 -0.09 -14.33 4.82
N GLN A 107 1.15 -14.43 5.27
CA GLN A 107 1.71 -13.70 6.40
C GLN A 107 1.71 -12.20 6.15
N VAL A 108 2.09 -11.76 4.95
CA VAL A 108 2.01 -10.35 4.56
C VAL A 108 0.56 -9.87 4.61
N GLN A 109 -0.37 -10.64 4.07
CA GLN A 109 -1.78 -10.28 4.07
C GLN A 109 -2.37 -10.23 5.49
N ALA A 110 -2.04 -11.20 6.34
CA ALA A 110 -2.47 -11.21 7.74
C ALA A 110 -2.00 -9.97 8.51
N VAL A 111 -0.78 -9.49 8.26
CA VAL A 111 -0.27 -8.24 8.83
C VAL A 111 -1.04 -7.04 8.28
N TYR A 112 -1.31 -6.98 6.99
CA TYR A 112 -2.06 -5.88 6.39
C TYR A 112 -3.50 -5.84 6.92
N ASP A 113 -4.14 -7.00 7.07
CA ASP A 113 -5.46 -7.13 7.66
C ASP A 113 -5.47 -6.68 9.12
N ALA A 114 -4.47 -7.07 9.92
CA ALA A 114 -4.34 -6.59 11.29
C ALA A 114 -4.18 -5.06 11.37
N ILE A 115 -3.45 -4.45 10.44
CA ILE A 115 -3.31 -2.99 10.34
C ILE A 115 -4.63 -2.34 9.91
N ASN A 116 -5.35 -2.94 8.96
CA ASN A 116 -6.61 -2.45 8.41
C ASN A 116 -7.81 -2.60 9.37
N HIS A 117 -7.74 -3.53 10.31
CA HIS A 117 -8.74 -3.73 11.37
C HIS A 117 -8.33 -3.09 12.71
N ARG A 118 -7.20 -2.35 12.76
CA ARG A 118 -6.80 -1.61 13.96
C ARG A 118 -7.58 -0.28 14.05
N PRO A 119 -8.36 -0.04 15.12
CA PRO A 119 -9.06 1.23 15.38
C PRO A 119 -8.14 2.46 15.28
N ARG A 120 -8.61 3.54 14.64
CA ARG A 120 -7.84 4.79 14.51
C ARG A 120 -8.56 5.94 15.20
N LYS A 121 -7.87 6.59 16.14
CA LYS A 121 -8.39 7.77 16.84
C LYS A 121 -8.86 8.88 15.87
N ARG A 122 -8.15 9.09 14.75
CA ARG A 122 -8.53 10.07 13.70
C ARG A 122 -9.88 9.80 13.04
N HIS A 123 -10.40 8.58 13.17
CA HIS A 123 -11.67 8.12 12.60
C HIS A 123 -12.74 7.87 13.67
N GLY A 124 -12.58 8.45 14.87
CA GLY A 124 -13.48 8.16 15.99
C GLY A 124 -13.41 6.70 16.43
N TYR A 125 -12.22 6.09 16.37
CA TYR A 125 -11.95 4.68 16.67
C TYR A 125 -12.57 3.66 15.69
N ARG A 126 -13.08 4.10 14.54
CA ARG A 126 -13.33 3.19 13.41
C ARG A 126 -12.01 2.73 12.78
N THR A 127 -12.03 1.56 12.19
CA THR A 127 -10.92 0.93 11.47
C THR A 127 -10.81 1.47 10.04
N PRO A 128 -9.61 1.45 9.42
CA PRO A 128 -9.47 1.76 8.00
C PRO A 128 -10.43 0.97 7.10
N TRP A 129 -10.61 -0.32 7.40
CA TRP A 129 -11.52 -1.19 6.66
C TRP A 129 -12.98 -0.69 6.70
N GLU A 130 -13.48 -0.33 7.89
CA GLU A 130 -14.84 0.22 8.07
C GLU A 130 -15.04 1.54 7.33
N ILE A 131 -14.05 2.43 7.37
CA ILE A 131 -14.13 3.72 6.66
C ILE A 131 -14.11 3.51 5.15
N HIS A 132 -13.29 2.57 4.64
CA HIS A 132 -13.19 2.29 3.21
C HIS A 132 -14.49 1.70 2.65
N HIS A 133 -15.02 0.67 3.31
CA HIS A 133 -16.22 -0.04 2.86
C HIS A 133 -17.52 0.63 3.33
N SER A 134 -17.44 1.79 3.99
CA SER A 134 -18.58 2.49 4.59
C SER A 134 -19.45 1.57 5.46
N THR A 135 -18.82 0.58 6.10
CA THR A 135 -19.47 -0.43 6.95
C THR A 135 -19.07 -0.16 8.41
N THR A 136 -19.95 -0.47 9.35
CA THR A 136 -19.61 -0.46 10.79
C THR A 136 -19.61 -1.90 11.27
N LEU A 137 -18.47 -2.37 11.76
CA LEU A 137 -18.36 -3.65 12.44
C LEU A 137 -18.90 -3.44 13.85
N HIS A 138 -20.23 -3.53 13.99
CA HIS A 138 -20.82 -3.64 15.31
C HIS A 138 -20.39 -4.98 15.90
N LEU A 139 -19.51 -4.94 16.89
CA LEU A 139 -19.43 -6.02 17.87
C LEU A 139 -20.77 -5.99 18.62
N LEU A 140 -21.63 -6.98 18.33
CA LEU A 140 -22.74 -7.33 19.21
C LEU A 140 -22.21 -7.86 20.53
#